data_AF-A0AAE7H5X3-F1
#
_entry.id   AF-A0AAE7H5X3-F1
#
_cell.length_a   1.000
_cell.length_b   1.000
_cell.length_c   1.000
_cell.angle_alpha   90.00
_cell.angle_beta   90.00
_cell.angle_gamma   90.00
#
_symmetry.space_group_name_H-M   'P 1'
#
loop_
_entity.id
_entity.type
_entity.pdbx_description
1 polymer ?
#
loop_
_entity_poly.entity_id
_entity_poly.type
_entity_poly.pdbx_seq_one_letter_code
_entity_poly.pdbx_strand_id
1 'polypeptide(L)'
;MKKITLALAVLTLAGCARPYGQAEKILNQEMVTPKSDTQQTKVTVTRNKQFIGGGSGGMCKFLVAIDGKDVALLRQNQFVTAYLANGPHKLRVSNECNVLSMGMRKTLDLVADGTPQEYLTEVGFWGQYRMWQVK
;
A
#
# COMPACT_ATOMS: atom_id res chain seq x y z
N MET A 1 27.99 32.15 -17.50
CA MET A 1 28.26 30.92 -16.69
C MET A 1 27.21 30.62 -15.60
N LYS A 2 26.59 31.62 -14.94
CA LYS A 2 25.55 31.40 -13.90
C LYS A 2 24.23 30.75 -14.36
N LYS A 3 23.89 30.81 -15.65
CA LYS A 3 22.61 30.28 -16.19
C LYS A 3 22.63 28.77 -16.45
N ILE A 4 23.82 28.19 -16.70
CA ILE A 4 23.98 26.76 -16.98
C ILE A 4 23.94 25.95 -15.68
N THR A 5 24.48 26.49 -14.59
CA THR A 5 24.43 25.87 -13.27
C THR A 5 23.01 25.76 -12.69
N LEU A 6 22.10 26.69 -13.03
CA LEU A 6 20.70 26.59 -12.60
C LEU A 6 19.94 25.47 -13.33
N ALA A 7 20.21 25.26 -14.63
CA ALA A 7 19.54 24.24 -15.42
C ALA A 7 19.89 22.81 -14.98
N LEU A 8 21.15 22.60 -14.55
CA LEU A 8 21.60 21.29 -14.06
C LEU A 8 20.99 20.93 -12.70
N ALA A 9 20.71 21.92 -11.85
CA ALA A 9 20.07 21.71 -10.54
C ALA A 9 18.57 21.36 -10.65
N VAL A 10 17.87 21.88 -11.66
CA VAL A 10 16.45 21.54 -11.90
C VAL A 10 16.30 20.14 -12.47
N LEU A 11 17.24 19.70 -13.33
CA LEU A 11 17.22 18.35 -13.91
C LEU A 11 17.54 17.25 -12.90
N THR A 12 18.32 17.52 -11.85
CA THR A 12 18.57 16.54 -10.77
C THR A 12 17.40 16.39 -9.79
N LEU A 13 16.53 17.40 -9.67
CA LEU A 13 15.34 17.35 -8.80
C LEU A 13 14.17 16.55 -9.41
N ALA A 14 14.08 16.45 -10.73
CA ALA A 14 13.02 15.70 -11.42
C ALA A 14 13.19 14.17 -11.35
N GLY A 15 14.36 13.66 -10.92
CA GLY A 15 14.67 12.24 -10.85
C GLY A 15 14.15 11.49 -9.61
N CYS A 16 13.43 12.15 -8.70
CA CYS A 16 13.21 11.65 -7.33
C CYS A 16 11.83 11.05 -7.03
N ALA A 17 10.93 10.90 -8.01
CA ALA A 17 9.67 10.20 -7.79
C ALA A 17 9.67 8.87 -8.57
N ARG A 18 10.00 7.77 -7.89
CA ARG A 18 9.69 6.44 -8.44
C ARG A 18 8.20 6.21 -8.25
N PRO A 19 7.38 6.19 -9.32
CA PRO A 19 5.94 5.98 -9.17
C PRO A 19 5.67 4.62 -8.52
N TYR A 20 4.61 4.55 -7.72
CA TYR A 20 4.16 3.28 -7.15
C TYR A 20 3.75 2.33 -8.28
N GLY A 21 4.18 1.07 -8.21
CA GLY A 21 3.76 0.03 -9.15
C GLY A 21 2.53 -0.73 -8.64
N GLN A 22 1.75 -1.34 -9.54
CA GLN A 22 0.69 -2.25 -9.11
C GLN A 22 1.28 -3.51 -8.45
N ALA A 23 0.54 -4.13 -7.55
CA ALA A 23 0.90 -5.40 -6.93
C ALA A 23 1.12 -6.49 -7.99
N GLU A 24 2.28 -7.16 -7.92
CA GLU A 24 2.59 -8.28 -8.83
C GLU A 24 1.72 -9.52 -8.57
N LYS A 25 1.31 -9.74 -7.33
CA LYS A 25 0.58 -10.94 -6.92
C LYS A 25 -0.75 -10.54 -6.29
N ILE A 26 -1.80 -10.67 -7.09
CA ILE A 26 -3.20 -10.57 -6.66
C ILE A 26 -3.66 -11.95 -6.23
N LEU A 27 -4.28 -12.03 -5.04
CA LEU A 27 -4.82 -13.25 -4.46
C LEU A 27 -6.34 -13.35 -4.64
N ASN A 28 -7.03 -12.21 -4.75
CA ASN A 28 -8.47 -12.16 -4.96
C ASN A 28 -8.83 -11.23 -6.12
N GLN A 29 -9.08 -11.83 -7.29
CA GLN A 29 -9.38 -11.09 -8.52
C GLN A 29 -10.74 -10.39 -8.46
N GLU A 30 -11.72 -10.96 -7.74
CA GLU A 30 -13.08 -10.42 -7.63
C GLU A 30 -13.10 -9.09 -6.88
N MET A 31 -12.21 -8.92 -5.90
CA MET A 31 -12.13 -7.69 -5.11
C MET A 31 -11.37 -6.58 -5.82
N VAL A 32 -10.51 -6.88 -6.79
CA VAL A 32 -9.75 -5.87 -7.54
C VAL A 32 -10.37 -5.53 -8.90
N THR A 33 -11.48 -6.19 -9.25
CA THR A 33 -12.22 -5.94 -10.47
C THR A 33 -13.49 -5.14 -10.14
N PRO A 34 -13.72 -3.97 -10.75
CA PRO A 34 -14.94 -3.21 -10.51
C PRO A 34 -16.16 -3.94 -11.09
N LYS A 35 -17.29 -3.85 -10.40
CA LYS A 35 -18.59 -4.34 -10.84
C LYS A 35 -19.40 -3.16 -11.37
N SER A 36 -19.99 -3.31 -12.55
CA SER A 36 -20.82 -2.28 -13.19
C SER A 36 -22.16 -2.05 -12.49
N ASP A 37 -22.64 -3.06 -11.78
CA ASP A 37 -24.06 -3.15 -11.39
C ASP A 37 -24.31 -2.68 -9.94
N THR A 38 -23.26 -2.28 -9.23
CA THR A 38 -23.34 -1.90 -7.80
C THR A 38 -22.45 -0.69 -7.52
N GLN A 39 -22.93 0.23 -6.68
CA GLN A 39 -22.09 1.31 -6.17
C GLN A 39 -20.99 0.72 -5.29
N GLN A 40 -19.73 1.01 -5.64
CA GLN A 40 -18.56 0.52 -4.94
C GLN A 40 -17.62 1.65 -4.55
N THR A 41 -16.98 1.49 -3.39
CA THR A 41 -15.92 2.36 -2.91
C THR A 41 -14.58 1.85 -3.43
N LYS A 42 -13.82 2.71 -4.10
CA LYS A 42 -12.46 2.41 -4.54
C LYS A 42 -11.50 2.63 -3.37
N VAL A 43 -10.97 1.54 -2.81
CA VAL A 43 -9.99 1.58 -1.72
C VAL A 43 -8.62 1.20 -2.25
N THR A 44 -7.65 2.11 -2.18
CA THR A 44 -6.27 1.85 -2.60
C THR A 44 -5.37 1.73 -1.39
N VAL A 45 -4.61 0.64 -1.31
CA VAL A 45 -3.66 0.37 -0.23
C VAL A 45 -2.26 0.33 -0.83
N THR A 46 -1.40 1.21 -0.35
CA THR A 46 -0.05 1.38 -0.86
C THR A 46 0.97 1.04 0.21
N ARG A 47 1.99 0.25 -0.14
CA ARG A 47 3.16 0.02 0.70
C ARG A 47 4.22 1.06 0.39
N ASN A 48 4.44 1.96 1.33
CA ASN A 48 5.44 3.01 1.21
C ASN A 48 6.84 2.41 1.05
N LYS A 49 7.73 3.11 0.35
CA LYS A 49 9.13 2.70 0.24
C LYS A 49 9.81 2.94 1.58
N GLN A 50 10.47 1.90 2.10
CA GLN A 50 11.10 1.96 3.41
C GLN A 50 12.59 1.72 3.27
N PHE A 51 13.38 2.72 3.66
CA PHE A 51 14.83 2.58 3.82
C PHE A 51 15.12 1.98 5.19
N ILE A 52 14.80 0.69 5.36
CA ILE A 52 15.15 -0.04 6.58
C ILE A 52 16.57 -0.55 6.38
N GLY A 53 17.53 -0.01 7.14
CA GLY A 53 18.96 -0.39 7.10
C GLY A 53 19.28 -1.79 7.64
N GLY A 54 18.35 -2.74 7.56
CA GLY A 54 18.50 -4.11 8.03
C GLY A 54 18.19 -5.12 6.93
N GLY A 55 19.01 -6.15 6.81
CA GLY A 55 19.00 -7.15 5.73
C GLY A 55 17.71 -7.97 5.53
N SER A 56 16.62 -7.68 6.25
CA SER A 56 15.31 -8.35 6.09
C SER A 56 14.18 -7.44 5.59
N GLY A 57 14.37 -6.12 5.54
CA GLY A 57 13.27 -5.16 5.31
C GLY A 57 12.67 -5.13 3.89
N GLY A 58 13.37 -5.74 2.91
CA GLY A 58 12.95 -5.78 1.50
C GLY A 58 12.44 -7.15 1.01
N MET A 59 12.70 -8.22 1.74
CA MET A 59 12.42 -9.59 1.26
C MET A 59 10.96 -9.99 1.46
N CYS A 60 10.34 -9.46 2.52
CA CYS A 60 9.01 -9.86 2.93
C CYS A 60 7.92 -8.95 2.35
N LYS A 61 6.86 -9.54 1.81
CA LYS A 61 5.72 -8.83 1.23
C LYS A 61 4.68 -8.53 2.30
N PHE A 62 3.93 -7.44 2.10
CA PHE A 62 2.77 -7.14 2.92
C PHE A 62 1.56 -7.85 2.34
N LEU A 63 0.93 -8.68 3.16
CA LEU A 63 -0.36 -9.26 2.87
C LEU A 63 -1.45 -8.26 3.23
N VAL A 64 -2.18 -7.81 2.22
CA VAL A 64 -3.39 -6.99 2.38
C VAL A 64 -4.59 -7.91 2.42
N ALA A 65 -5.41 -7.79 3.45
CA ALA A 65 -6.65 -8.54 3.61
C ALA A 65 -7.81 -7.60 3.92
N ILE A 66 -8.97 -7.86 3.34
CA ILE A 66 -10.20 -7.11 3.56
C ILE A 66 -11.30 -8.09 3.97
N ASP A 67 -11.95 -7.82 5.09
CA ASP A 67 -12.99 -8.69 5.69
C ASP A 67 -12.52 -10.14 5.87
N GLY A 68 -11.25 -10.31 6.22
CA GLY A 68 -10.63 -11.62 6.41
C GLY A 68 -10.22 -12.33 5.11
N LYS A 69 -10.51 -11.78 3.94
CA LYS A 69 -10.07 -12.31 2.64
C LYS A 69 -8.76 -11.69 2.23
N ASP A 70 -7.79 -12.53 1.87
CA ASP A 70 -6.50 -12.08 1.37
C ASP A 70 -6.64 -11.54 -0.07
N VAL A 71 -6.21 -10.29 -0.30
CA VAL A 71 -6.45 -9.56 -1.56
C VAL A 71 -5.20 -9.54 -2.42
N ALA A 72 -4.05 -9.16 -1.86
CA ALA A 72 -2.80 -9.05 -2.60
C ALA A 72 -1.57 -9.07 -1.69
N LEU A 73 -0.42 -9.31 -2.31
CA LEU A 73 0.90 -9.22 -1.70
C LEU A 73 1.67 -8.03 -2.27
N LEU A 74 1.98 -7.05 -1.43
CA LEU A 74 2.68 -5.83 -1.80
C LEU A 74 4.17 -5.91 -1.47
N ARG A 75 5.03 -5.79 -2.48
CA ARG A 75 6.45 -5.42 -2.29
C ARG A 75 6.55 -3.94 -1.94
N GLN A 76 7.76 -3.51 -1.59
CA GLN A 76 8.03 -2.08 -1.39
C GLN A 76 7.64 -1.29 -2.64
N ASN A 77 7.06 -0.10 -2.43
CA ASN A 77 6.65 0.79 -3.51
C ASN A 77 5.57 0.20 -4.44
N GLN A 78 4.72 -0.69 -3.92
CA GLN A 78 3.57 -1.25 -4.64
C GLN A 78 2.23 -0.88 -4.00
N PHE A 79 1.17 -0.89 -4.81
CA PHE A 79 -0.20 -0.67 -4.36
C PHE A 79 -1.15 -1.73 -4.91
N VAL A 80 -2.28 -1.90 -4.22
CA VAL A 80 -3.45 -2.63 -4.72
C VAL A 80 -4.68 -1.75 -4.57
N THR A 81 -5.57 -1.80 -5.56
CA THR A 81 -6.89 -1.19 -5.49
C THR A 81 -7.93 -2.27 -5.37
N ALA A 82 -8.77 -2.19 -4.34
CA ALA A 82 -9.94 -3.02 -4.15
C ALA A 82 -11.22 -2.18 -4.32
N TYR A 83 -12.28 -2.83 -4.81
CA TYR A 83 -13.60 -2.26 -5.01
C TYR A 83 -14.55 -2.91 -4.00
N LEU A 84 -14.89 -2.16 -2.95
CA LEU A 84 -15.70 -2.66 -1.84
C LEU A 84 -17.14 -2.22 -2.03
N ALA A 85 -18.09 -3.04 -1.57
CA ALA A 85 -19.47 -2.59 -1.43
C ALA A 85 -19.52 -1.42 -0.44
N ASN A 86 -20.56 -0.60 -0.49
CA ASN A 86 -20.72 0.44 0.51
C ASN A 86 -21.11 -0.19 1.87
N GLY A 87 -20.51 0.28 2.95
CA GLY A 87 -20.70 -0.27 4.30
C GLY A 87 -19.42 -0.36 5.13
N PRO A 88 -19.49 -0.93 6.34
CA PRO A 88 -18.34 -1.13 7.19
C PRO A 88 -17.48 -2.31 6.71
N HIS A 89 -16.17 -2.11 6.65
CA HIS A 89 -15.18 -3.11 6.26
C HIS A 89 -13.98 -3.12 7.20
N LYS A 90 -13.28 -4.25 7.23
CA LYS A 90 -12.04 -4.41 8.01
C LYS A 90 -10.85 -4.55 7.09
N LEU A 91 -10.02 -3.52 7.03
CA LEU A 91 -8.75 -3.54 6.31
C LEU A 91 -7.63 -4.00 7.25
N ARG A 92 -6.93 -5.06 6.87
CA ARG A 92 -5.82 -5.64 7.61
C ARG A 92 -4.58 -5.69 6.74
N VAL A 93 -3.44 -5.36 7.33
CA VAL A 93 -2.12 -5.52 6.73
C VAL A 93 -1.24 -6.32 7.67
N SER A 94 -0.59 -7.36 7.14
CA SER A 94 0.31 -8.24 7.86
C SER A 94 1.53 -8.62 7.01
N ASN A 95 2.48 -9.31 7.61
CA ASN A 95 3.64 -9.85 6.91
C ASN A 95 3.33 -11.22 6.27
N GLU A 96 3.82 -11.49 5.06
CA GLU A 96 3.84 -12.86 4.49
C GLU A 96 4.93 -13.73 5.14
N CYS A 97 6.02 -13.13 5.61
CA CYS A 97 7.11 -13.88 6.23
C CYS A 97 6.77 -14.31 7.66
N ASN A 98 7.01 -15.59 7.95
CA ASN A 98 6.74 -16.21 9.24
C ASN A 98 7.90 -16.12 10.25
N VAL A 99 8.92 -15.28 9.98
CA VAL A 99 10.15 -15.20 10.80
C VAL A 99 10.22 -13.92 11.62
N LEU A 100 10.36 -14.10 12.94
CA LEU A 100 10.69 -13.12 14.00
C LEU A 100 9.77 -11.90 14.17
N SER A 101 8.96 -11.52 13.19
CA SER A 101 8.00 -10.41 13.30
C SER A 101 6.71 -10.84 14.00
N MET A 102 6.81 -11.41 15.22
CA MET A 102 5.77 -11.74 16.21
C MET A 102 4.29 -11.53 15.81
N GLY A 103 3.81 -12.18 14.74
CA GLY A 103 2.42 -12.04 14.27
C GLY A 103 1.92 -10.59 14.12
N MET A 104 2.82 -9.63 13.90
CA MET A 104 2.46 -8.22 13.93
C MET A 104 1.60 -7.86 12.72
N ARG A 105 0.43 -7.31 13.00
CA ARG A 105 -0.59 -6.93 12.02
C ARG A 105 -1.21 -5.60 12.44
N LYS A 106 -1.58 -4.79 11.46
CA LYS A 106 -2.39 -3.60 11.68
C LYS A 106 -3.75 -3.82 11.05
N THR A 107 -4.81 -3.58 11.82
CA THR A 107 -6.19 -3.59 11.33
C THR A 107 -6.77 -2.21 11.53
N LEU A 108 -7.55 -1.74 10.55
CA LEU A 108 -8.37 -0.55 10.62
C LEU A 108 -9.78 -0.92 10.18
N ASP A 109 -10.76 -0.42 10.91
CA ASP A 109 -12.14 -0.39 10.44
C ASP A 109 -12.29 0.81 9.50
N LEU A 110 -12.84 0.60 8.31
CA LEU A 110 -13.14 1.65 7.35
C LEU A 110 -14.61 1.59 6.96
N VAL A 111 -15.17 2.74 6.57
CA VAL A 111 -16.54 2.83 6.07
C VAL A 111 -16.48 3.22 4.61
N ALA A 112 -16.91 2.30 3.74
CA ALA A 112 -17.05 2.50 2.32
C ALA A 112 -18.35 3.27 2.03
N ASP A 113 -18.23 4.50 1.54
CA ASP A 113 -19.36 5.43 1.32
C ASP A 113 -19.53 5.83 -0.16
N GLY A 114 -18.73 5.24 -1.04
CA GLY A 114 -18.67 5.55 -2.47
C GLY A 114 -17.56 6.54 -2.84
N THR A 115 -16.90 7.18 -1.87
CA THR A 115 -15.79 8.09 -2.13
C THR A 115 -14.46 7.31 -2.23
N PRO A 116 -13.58 7.60 -3.20
CA PRO A 116 -12.29 6.92 -3.27
C PRO A 116 -11.45 7.18 -2.03
N GLN A 117 -10.93 6.12 -1.41
CA GLN A 117 -10.09 6.19 -0.22
C GLN A 117 -8.69 5.64 -0.50
N GLU A 118 -7.68 6.28 0.06
CA GLU A 118 -6.28 5.86 -0.09
C GLU A 118 -5.62 5.66 1.27
N TYR A 119 -4.95 4.52 1.44
CA TYR A 119 -4.25 4.15 2.66
C TYR A 119 -2.78 3.91 2.37
N LEU A 120 -1.92 4.48 3.21
CA LEU A 120 -0.49 4.18 3.21
C LEU A 120 -0.17 3.20 4.33
N THR A 121 0.77 2.30 4.04
CA THR A 121 1.24 1.27 4.94
C THR A 121 2.76 1.24 4.99
N GLU A 122 3.31 1.06 6.18
CA GLU A 122 4.76 1.00 6.41
C GLU A 122 5.09 0.17 7.67
N VAL A 123 6.31 -0.37 7.73
CA VAL A 123 6.97 -0.84 8.97
C VAL A 123 7.75 0.31 9.63
N GLY A 124 7.29 0.82 10.77
CA GLY A 124 8.02 1.81 11.54
C GLY A 124 9.41 1.33 11.98
N PHE A 125 10.23 2.27 12.47
CA PHE A 125 11.61 2.01 12.87
C PHE A 125 11.77 0.87 13.91
N TRP A 126 10.77 0.65 14.75
CA TRP A 126 10.74 -0.40 15.78
C TRP A 126 10.06 -1.69 15.29
N GLY A 127 9.90 -1.87 13.98
CA GLY A 127 9.22 -3.03 13.40
C GLY A 127 7.69 -2.95 13.45
N GLN A 128 7.12 -1.86 13.98
CA GLN A 128 5.67 -1.73 14.14
C GLN A 128 4.97 -1.47 12.80
N TYR A 129 3.92 -2.22 12.47
CA TYR A 129 3.13 -1.95 11.27
C TYR A 129 2.23 -0.74 11.49
N ARG A 130 2.34 0.22 10.58
CA ARG A 130 1.55 1.44 10.57
C ARG A 130 0.72 1.46 9.31
N MET A 131 -0.50 1.95 9.47
CA MET A 131 -1.45 2.15 8.39
C MET A 131 -2.30 3.35 8.75
N TRP A 132 -2.51 4.25 7.80
CA TRP A 132 -3.36 5.42 7.96
C TRP A 132 -3.96 5.82 6.61
N GLN A 133 -5.11 6.47 6.66
CA GLN A 133 -5.74 7.06 5.48
C GLN A 133 -4.99 8.35 5.11
N VAL A 134 -4.74 8.54 3.82
CA VAL A 134 -4.15 9.77 3.26
C VAL A 134 -5.11 10.57 2.41
N LYS A 135 -6.16 9.93 1.90
CA LYS A 135 -7.20 10.56 1.10
C LYS A 135 -8.54 9.87 1.33
#